data_AF-A0A0U5B714-F1
#
_entry.id   AF-A0A0U5B714-F1
#
_cell.length_a   1.000
_cell.length_b   1.000
_cell.length_c   1.000
_cell.angle_alpha   90.00
_cell.angle_beta   90.00
_cell.angle_gamma   90.00
#
_symmetry.space_group_name_H-M   'P 1'
#
loop_
_entity.id
_entity.type
_entity.pdbx_description
1 polymer ?
#
loop_
_entity_poly.entity_id
_entity_poly.type
_entity_poly.pdbx_seq_one_letter_code
_entity_poly.pdbx_strand_id
1 'polypeptide(L)'
;MEGEQTHRQIERMMDSIPEAFFAVDRNWRFIYINREAERILHASRDELHGKNMWNEFPLTIAPSFQTQYFKAVHEKRPVEFEQYMPETRQWFEVHVTPFDEGMCVYFHDITSRRESHEKLLQALETNDHLVSAIANTMTGVTISDPRLPDNPVVFANKGFETLTGYSIEEVIGHNCRFLQGPLTDGEAVEKIRRAIKGREPITTEVLNYRRDGSIFWNELTISPIFDDEGELIYFVGLQIDVTRRKHAEQELKSELELAKHVQQSVLSPPIQRDNIEIKAAYIPSEQLAGDMYCWYQIDKNRYGIMLLDVVGHGISASLISMSIRSLLQGLITRLVDPVRVMQELNRHMNNLYQAQSRIKSYYFTGLYIVVNTKERTIEYVNAGHPPGLLCSAGDAPFMLSEGGLPVGLISDLRVKKGILSYEGPVRIFLYTDGLIERKGESSFQNINRLADFLQEFHDQETDRVIEEAVNLFRDGRVVDDICLVAITLP
;
A
#
# COMPACT_ATOMS: atom_id res chain seq x y z
N MET A 1 -19.44 39.65 -61.69
CA MET A 1 -19.81 39.95 -60.29
C MET A 1 -19.71 38.72 -59.40
N GLU A 2 -20.13 37.51 -59.80
CA GLU A 2 -19.96 36.29 -58.99
C GLU A 2 -18.48 35.93 -58.69
N GLY A 3 -17.57 36.01 -59.68
CA GLY A 3 -16.16 35.64 -59.49
C GLY A 3 -15.39 36.50 -58.46
N GLU A 4 -15.70 37.80 -58.35
CA GLU A 4 -15.10 38.67 -57.33
C GLU A 4 -15.65 38.38 -55.93
N GLN A 5 -16.89 37.88 -55.84
CA GLN A 5 -17.54 37.54 -54.58
C GLN A 5 -17.00 36.22 -54.02
N THR A 6 -16.81 35.21 -54.87
CA THR A 6 -16.18 33.92 -54.51
C THR A 6 -14.72 34.09 -54.10
N HIS A 7 -13.95 34.94 -54.81
CA HIS A 7 -12.55 35.20 -54.48
C HIS A 7 -12.39 35.81 -53.08
N ARG A 8 -13.15 36.88 -52.77
CA ARG A 8 -13.14 37.50 -51.42
C ARG A 8 -13.60 36.56 -50.30
N GLN A 9 -14.42 35.56 -50.61
CA GLN A 9 -14.91 34.61 -49.62
C GLN A 9 -13.84 33.56 -49.27
N ILE A 10 -13.09 33.08 -50.27
CA ILE A 10 -11.93 32.20 -50.07
C ILE A 10 -10.83 32.94 -49.30
N GLU A 11 -10.53 34.20 -49.65
CA GLU A 11 -9.55 35.01 -48.92
C GLU A 11 -9.91 35.16 -47.44
N ARG A 12 -11.19 35.45 -47.13
CA ARG A 12 -11.65 35.57 -45.73
C ARG A 12 -11.58 34.25 -44.95
N MET A 13 -11.85 33.12 -45.59
CA MET A 13 -11.71 31.81 -44.95
C MET A 13 -10.24 31.51 -44.65
N MET A 14 -9.35 31.77 -45.60
CA MET A 14 -7.92 31.52 -45.44
C MET A 14 -7.25 32.51 -44.47
N ASP A 15 -7.72 33.76 -44.40
CA ASP A 15 -7.27 34.75 -43.40
C ASP A 15 -7.84 34.48 -41.98
N SER A 16 -8.82 33.58 -41.84
CA SER A 16 -9.32 33.12 -40.54
C SER A 16 -8.52 31.95 -39.96
N ILE A 17 -7.61 31.36 -40.76
CA ILE A 17 -6.73 30.30 -40.32
C ILE A 17 -5.62 30.91 -39.46
N PRO A 18 -5.45 30.49 -38.20
CA PRO A 18 -4.43 31.03 -37.28
C PRO A 18 -3.00 30.58 -37.63
N GLU A 19 -2.84 29.76 -38.66
CA GLU A 19 -1.58 29.23 -39.14
C GLU A 19 -1.09 30.01 -40.36
N ALA A 20 0.23 30.16 -40.49
CA ALA A 20 0.79 30.88 -41.63
C ALA A 20 0.75 30.00 -42.89
N PHE A 21 0.22 30.58 -43.97
CA PHE A 21 -0.03 29.89 -45.21
C PHE A 21 0.31 30.75 -46.42
N PHE A 22 0.99 30.17 -47.40
CA PHE A 22 1.11 30.74 -48.75
C PHE A 22 1.01 29.67 -49.84
N ALA A 23 0.70 30.10 -51.06
CA ALA A 23 0.73 29.28 -52.25
C ALA A 23 1.52 29.96 -53.37
N VAL A 24 2.21 29.15 -54.17
CA VAL A 24 2.96 29.60 -55.34
C VAL A 24 2.57 28.82 -56.60
N ASP A 25 2.73 29.44 -57.78
CA ASP A 25 2.52 28.79 -59.07
C ASP A 25 3.72 27.91 -59.51
N ARG A 26 3.62 27.27 -60.68
CA ARG A 26 4.71 26.46 -61.29
C ARG A 26 6.00 27.24 -61.56
N ASN A 27 5.91 28.57 -61.65
CA ASN A 27 7.06 29.46 -61.82
C ASN A 27 7.53 30.03 -60.47
N TRP A 28 7.10 29.44 -59.36
CA TRP A 28 7.40 29.82 -57.98
C TRP A 28 6.97 31.25 -57.64
N ARG A 29 5.93 31.77 -58.29
CA ARG A 29 5.38 33.09 -57.99
C ARG A 29 4.29 32.98 -56.96
N PHE A 30 4.30 33.85 -55.94
CA PHE A 30 3.23 33.87 -54.95
C PHE A 30 1.88 34.18 -55.61
N ILE A 31 0.92 33.29 -55.40
CA ILE A 31 -0.47 33.46 -55.86
C ILE A 31 -1.42 33.74 -54.70
N TYR A 32 -1.02 33.39 -53.47
CA TYR A 32 -1.80 33.66 -52.27
C TYR A 32 -0.90 33.65 -51.04
N ILE A 33 -1.17 34.57 -50.10
CA ILE A 33 -0.50 34.69 -48.81
C ILE A 33 -1.54 35.15 -47.81
N ASN A 34 -1.69 34.45 -46.68
CA ASN A 34 -2.60 34.87 -45.61
C ASN A 34 -1.94 35.84 -44.63
N ARG A 35 -2.77 36.48 -43.80
CA ARG A 35 -2.32 37.50 -42.84
C ARG A 35 -1.24 37.02 -41.86
N GLU A 36 -1.32 35.76 -41.43
CA GLU A 36 -0.31 35.20 -40.53
C GLU A 36 1.03 34.97 -41.23
N ALA A 37 1.03 34.55 -42.50
CA ALA A 37 2.26 34.49 -43.29
C ALA A 37 2.86 35.87 -43.55
N GLU A 38 2.05 36.90 -43.81
CA GLU A 38 2.54 38.29 -43.93
C GLU A 38 3.25 38.76 -42.65
N ARG A 39 2.69 38.41 -41.48
CA ARG A 39 3.25 38.75 -40.18
C ARG A 39 4.61 38.09 -39.94
N ILE A 40 4.74 36.81 -40.27
CA ILE A 40 5.97 36.03 -40.03
C ILE A 40 7.05 36.35 -41.07
N LEU A 41 6.68 36.50 -42.34
CA LEU A 41 7.63 36.79 -43.43
C LEU A 41 8.04 38.27 -43.49
N HIS A 42 7.41 39.13 -42.67
CA HIS A 42 7.62 40.58 -42.65
C HIS A 42 7.49 41.25 -44.02
N ALA A 43 6.57 40.75 -44.84
CA ALA A 43 6.32 41.23 -46.20
C ALA A 43 4.82 41.12 -46.51
N SER A 44 4.26 42.17 -47.10
CA SER A 44 2.84 42.20 -47.43
C SER A 44 2.52 41.35 -48.66
N ARG A 45 1.28 40.89 -48.76
CA ARG A 45 0.79 40.14 -49.92
C ARG A 45 0.90 40.97 -51.20
N ASP A 46 0.69 42.29 -51.13
CA ASP A 46 0.81 43.20 -52.28
C ASP A 46 2.27 43.30 -52.76
N GLU A 47 3.24 43.21 -51.85
CA GLU A 47 4.67 43.20 -52.20
C GLU A 47 5.12 41.87 -52.76
N LEU A 48 4.51 40.75 -52.38
CA LEU A 48 4.96 39.41 -52.76
C LEU A 48 4.17 38.82 -53.94
N HIS A 49 2.91 39.21 -54.12
CA HIS A 49 2.03 38.64 -55.14
C HIS A 49 2.61 38.78 -56.55
N GLY A 50 2.65 37.67 -57.30
CA GLY A 50 3.20 37.59 -58.64
C GLY A 50 4.73 37.65 -58.72
N LYS A 51 5.42 37.92 -57.61
CA LYS A 51 6.88 37.89 -57.54
C LYS A 51 7.37 36.47 -57.26
N ASN A 52 8.53 36.14 -57.81
CA ASN A 52 9.14 34.82 -57.66
C ASN A 52 9.74 34.70 -56.25
N MET A 53 9.37 33.65 -55.52
CA MET A 53 9.78 33.45 -54.14
C MET A 53 11.30 33.35 -53.97
N TRP A 54 12.02 32.81 -54.95
CA TRP A 54 13.48 32.69 -54.90
C TRP A 54 14.18 34.03 -55.11
N ASN A 55 13.51 35.01 -55.71
CA ASN A 55 14.05 36.35 -55.91
C ASN A 55 13.76 37.29 -54.74
N GLU A 56 12.60 37.15 -54.11
CA GLU A 56 12.23 37.94 -52.92
C GLU A 56 12.89 37.41 -51.65
N PHE A 57 13.20 36.12 -51.63
CA PHE A 57 13.97 35.47 -50.57
C PHE A 57 15.24 34.79 -51.13
N PRO A 58 16.15 35.54 -51.77
CA PRO A 58 17.31 34.99 -52.44
C PRO A 58 18.43 34.73 -51.42
N LEU A 59 18.85 33.46 -51.31
CA LEU A 59 20.03 32.97 -50.56
C LEU A 59 19.95 32.96 -49.03
N THR A 60 18.88 33.47 -48.43
CA THR A 60 18.61 33.42 -46.97
C THR A 60 17.73 32.24 -46.57
N ILE A 61 16.86 31.77 -47.46
CA ILE A 61 16.19 30.49 -47.33
C ILE A 61 17.25 29.39 -47.43
N ALA A 62 17.60 28.79 -46.30
CA ALA A 62 18.62 27.74 -46.22
C ALA A 62 18.48 26.73 -47.37
N PRO A 63 19.58 26.24 -47.97
CA PRO A 63 19.55 25.23 -49.05
C PRO A 63 18.65 24.02 -48.76
N SER A 64 18.35 23.76 -47.49
CA SER A 64 17.41 22.75 -47.01
C SER A 64 15.95 23.01 -47.40
N PHE A 65 15.41 24.22 -47.23
CA PHE A 65 14.03 24.56 -47.65
C PHE A 65 13.85 24.38 -49.16
N GLN A 66 14.83 24.85 -49.94
CA GLN A 66 14.83 24.67 -51.38
C GLN A 66 14.78 23.19 -51.74
N THR A 67 15.64 22.38 -51.14
CA THR A 67 15.68 20.93 -51.38
C THR A 67 14.32 20.29 -51.12
N GLN A 68 13.67 20.60 -50.00
CA GLN A 68 12.38 20.00 -49.66
C GLN A 68 11.23 20.49 -50.56
N TYR A 69 11.23 21.76 -50.95
CA TYR A 69 10.20 22.32 -51.83
C TYR A 69 10.31 21.73 -53.24
N PHE A 70 11.52 21.66 -53.79
CA PHE A 70 11.77 20.99 -55.07
C PHE A 70 11.43 19.50 -55.01
N LYS A 71 11.73 18.82 -53.90
CA LYS A 71 11.36 17.42 -53.67
C LYS A 71 9.85 17.23 -53.71
N ALA A 72 9.09 18.04 -52.97
CA ALA A 72 7.63 17.96 -52.94
C ALA A 72 7.01 18.12 -54.34
N VAL A 73 7.46 19.13 -55.09
CA VAL A 73 6.97 19.39 -56.46
C VAL A 73 7.39 18.31 -57.45
N HIS A 74 8.63 17.83 -57.38
CA HIS A 74 9.13 16.79 -58.30
C HIS A 74 8.48 15.43 -58.06
N GLU A 75 8.36 15.03 -56.80
CA GLU A 75 7.78 13.74 -56.41
C GLU A 75 6.25 13.76 -56.41
N LYS A 76 5.63 14.94 -56.50
CA LYS A 76 4.17 15.17 -56.41
C LYS A 76 3.56 14.55 -55.14
N ARG A 77 4.27 14.68 -54.02
CA ARG A 77 3.83 14.18 -52.71
C ARG A 77 4.01 15.25 -51.64
N PRO A 78 3.16 15.27 -50.61
CA PRO A 78 3.39 16.12 -49.46
C PRO A 78 4.72 15.82 -48.78
N VAL A 79 5.39 16.86 -48.31
CA VAL A 79 6.65 16.78 -47.55
C VAL A 79 6.50 17.62 -46.29
N GLU A 80 6.96 17.07 -45.17
CA GLU A 80 6.93 17.70 -43.86
C GLU A 80 8.34 17.70 -43.26
N PHE A 81 8.75 18.83 -42.67
CA PHE A 81 10.06 18.98 -42.06
C PHE A 81 10.09 20.16 -41.08
N GLU A 82 10.97 20.08 -40.09
CA GLU A 82 11.30 21.20 -39.21
C GLU A 82 12.58 21.89 -39.68
N GLN A 83 12.60 23.22 -39.66
CA GLN A 83 13.75 23.98 -40.12
C GLN A 83 13.91 25.31 -39.38
N TYR A 84 15.15 25.61 -38.99
CA TYR A 84 15.52 26.90 -38.44
C TYR A 84 15.66 27.95 -39.55
N MET A 85 15.04 29.11 -39.34
CA MET A 85 15.12 30.28 -40.21
C MET A 85 15.98 31.37 -39.53
N PRO A 86 17.22 31.60 -39.99
CA PRO A 86 18.14 32.56 -39.38
C PRO A 86 17.63 34.01 -39.33
N GLU A 87 16.80 34.40 -40.29
CA GLU A 87 16.33 35.78 -40.46
C GLU A 87 15.34 36.18 -39.37
N THR A 88 14.44 35.26 -39.01
CA THR A 88 13.46 35.44 -37.92
C THR A 88 13.96 34.88 -36.59
N ARG A 89 15.06 34.12 -36.61
CA ARG A 89 15.61 33.36 -35.47
C ARG A 89 14.59 32.38 -34.87
N GLN A 90 13.70 31.85 -35.69
CA GLN A 90 12.63 30.94 -35.27
C GLN A 90 12.80 29.56 -35.91
N TRP A 91 12.30 28.54 -35.22
CA TRP A 91 12.12 27.20 -35.78
C TRP A 91 10.71 27.08 -36.35
N PHE A 92 10.60 26.55 -37.56
CA PHE A 92 9.32 26.29 -38.20
C PHE A 92 9.12 24.81 -38.48
N GLU A 93 7.94 24.31 -38.16
CA GLU A 93 7.40 23.07 -38.70
C GLU A 93 6.68 23.41 -39.99
N VAL A 94 7.07 22.80 -41.11
CA VAL A 94 6.70 23.22 -42.46
C VAL A 94 6.11 22.03 -43.21
N HIS A 95 4.91 22.21 -43.75
CA HIS A 95 4.22 21.22 -44.55
C HIS A 95 4.00 21.79 -45.95
N VAL A 96 4.48 21.04 -46.94
CA VAL A 96 4.44 21.42 -48.35
C VAL A 96 3.56 20.44 -49.08
N THR A 97 2.50 20.92 -49.71
CA THR A 97 1.58 20.09 -50.50
C THR A 97 1.57 20.57 -51.95
N PRO A 98 2.05 19.77 -52.92
CA PRO A 98 1.99 20.12 -54.33
C PRO A 98 0.56 19.95 -54.88
N PHE A 99 0.20 20.77 -55.86
CA PHE A 99 -1.03 20.64 -56.65
C PHE A 99 -0.76 20.89 -58.14
N ASP A 100 -1.74 20.70 -59.01
CA ASP A 100 -1.52 20.70 -60.46
C ASP A 100 -0.89 22.00 -60.99
N GLU A 101 -1.22 23.15 -60.39
CA GLU A 101 -0.75 24.46 -60.84
C GLU A 101 0.36 25.06 -59.95
N GLY A 102 0.87 24.32 -58.95
CA GLY A 102 1.85 24.87 -58.01
C GLY A 102 2.03 24.06 -56.72
N MET A 103 2.25 24.76 -55.61
CA MET A 103 2.29 24.16 -54.27
C MET A 103 1.73 25.12 -53.22
N CYS A 104 1.19 24.57 -52.13
CA CYS A 104 0.87 25.31 -50.94
C CYS A 104 1.79 24.91 -49.78
N VAL A 105 2.07 25.88 -48.91
CA VAL A 105 2.93 25.73 -47.76
C VAL A 105 2.18 26.24 -46.54
N TYR A 106 2.06 25.37 -45.55
CA TYR A 106 1.66 25.71 -44.19
C TYR A 106 2.93 25.67 -43.31
N PHE A 107 3.07 26.63 -42.41
CA PHE A 107 4.17 26.62 -41.44
C PHE A 107 3.75 27.18 -40.08
N HIS A 108 4.32 26.59 -39.03
CA HIS A 108 4.03 26.92 -37.64
C HIS A 108 5.33 27.18 -36.85
N ASP A 109 5.34 28.23 -36.04
CA ASP A 109 6.48 28.56 -35.16
C ASP A 109 6.52 27.58 -33.97
N ILE A 110 7.57 26.76 -33.91
CA ILE A 110 7.80 25.78 -32.86
C ILE A 110 8.93 26.21 -31.90
N THR A 111 9.34 27.48 -31.93
CA THR A 111 10.50 27.98 -31.15
C THR A 111 10.29 27.81 -29.65
N SER A 112 9.14 28.20 -29.11
CA SER A 112 8.84 28.03 -27.67
C SER A 112 8.84 26.55 -27.25
N ARG A 113 8.30 25.66 -28.11
CA ARG A 113 8.31 24.20 -27.93
C ARG A 113 9.74 23.67 -27.86
N ARG A 114 10.58 24.06 -28.82
CA ARG A 114 12.01 23.67 -28.91
C ARG A 114 12.81 24.22 -27.75
N GLU A 115 12.69 25.50 -27.42
CA GLU A 115 13.41 26.10 -26.30
C GLU A 115 13.04 25.47 -24.95
N SER A 116 11.76 25.16 -24.73
CA SER A 116 11.32 24.52 -23.48
C SER A 116 11.84 23.08 -23.38
N HIS A 117 11.86 22.36 -24.51
CA HIS A 117 12.45 21.02 -24.60
C HIS A 117 13.97 21.05 -24.37
N GLU A 118 14.69 21.95 -25.03
CA GLU A 118 16.13 22.13 -24.87
C GLU A 118 16.49 22.62 -23.47
N LYS A 119 15.75 23.57 -22.89
CA LYS A 119 15.95 24.02 -21.50
C LYS A 119 15.71 22.90 -20.50
N LEU A 120 14.73 22.03 -20.73
CA LEU A 120 14.50 20.87 -19.89
C LEU A 120 15.65 19.86 -20.00
N LEU A 121 16.06 19.49 -21.22
CA LEU A 121 17.21 18.62 -21.44
C LEU A 121 18.47 19.20 -20.83
N GLN A 122 18.71 20.49 -21.04
CA GLN A 122 19.85 21.20 -20.46
C GLN A 122 19.73 21.32 -18.94
N ALA A 123 18.54 21.52 -18.35
CA ALA A 123 18.36 21.53 -16.90
C ALA A 123 18.58 20.14 -16.28
N LEU A 124 18.25 19.06 -17.00
CA LEU A 124 18.55 17.69 -16.59
C LEU A 124 20.04 17.38 -16.71
N GLU A 125 20.70 17.84 -17.78
CA GLU A 125 22.15 17.68 -17.99
C GLU A 125 22.99 18.57 -17.06
N THR A 126 22.55 19.80 -16.79
CA THR A 126 23.31 20.80 -16.00
C THR A 126 23.10 20.63 -14.49
N ASN A 127 21.96 20.04 -14.06
CA ASN A 127 21.77 19.60 -12.67
C ASN A 127 22.42 18.23 -12.42
N ASP A 128 23.64 18.07 -12.92
CA ASP A 128 24.47 16.88 -12.78
C ASP A 128 24.59 16.46 -11.30
N HIS A 129 24.51 17.40 -10.34
CA HIS A 129 24.53 17.07 -8.92
C HIS A 129 23.23 16.45 -8.38
N LEU A 130 22.05 16.85 -8.85
CA LEU A 130 20.76 16.25 -8.45
C LEU A 130 20.52 14.94 -9.21
N VAL A 131 20.84 14.92 -10.50
CA VAL A 131 20.79 13.72 -11.33
C VAL A 131 21.84 12.71 -10.90
N SER A 132 23.07 13.10 -10.54
CA SER A 132 24.10 12.18 -9.99
C SER A 132 23.77 11.70 -8.58
N ALA A 133 23.17 12.55 -7.72
CA ALA A 133 22.70 12.10 -6.41
C ALA A 133 21.61 11.03 -6.52
N ILE A 134 20.73 11.13 -7.52
CA ILE A 134 19.71 10.12 -7.84
C ILE A 134 20.31 8.96 -8.67
N ALA A 135 21.25 9.20 -9.57
CA ALA A 135 21.86 8.20 -10.47
C ALA A 135 22.92 7.32 -9.79
N ASN A 136 23.42 7.73 -8.61
CA ASN A 136 24.17 6.83 -7.72
C ASN A 136 23.24 5.83 -6.98
N THR A 137 21.93 5.92 -7.20
CA THR A 137 20.96 4.87 -6.89
C THR A 137 20.47 4.25 -8.20
N MET A 138 20.12 2.96 -8.21
CA MET A 138 19.61 2.25 -9.41
C MET A 138 18.19 2.71 -9.85
N THR A 139 17.87 4.00 -9.66
CA THR A 139 16.57 4.60 -9.90
C THR A 139 16.40 4.96 -11.37
N GLY A 140 15.33 4.45 -11.99
CA GLY A 140 14.91 4.85 -13.32
C GLY A 140 14.26 6.23 -13.32
N VAL A 141 14.62 7.06 -14.29
CA VAL A 141 13.99 8.36 -14.53
C VAL A 141 13.58 8.42 -15.99
N THR A 142 12.31 8.75 -16.24
CA THR A 142 11.74 8.95 -17.58
C THR A 142 10.98 10.26 -17.65
N ILE A 143 10.95 10.90 -18.81
CA ILE A 143 10.06 12.03 -19.09
C ILE A 143 9.23 11.68 -20.32
N SER A 144 7.92 11.89 -20.23
CA SER A 144 7.01 11.68 -21.36
C SER A 144 6.30 12.96 -21.76
N ASP A 145 5.99 13.11 -23.05
CA ASP A 145 5.33 14.29 -23.60
C ASP A 145 3.85 14.00 -23.90
N PRO A 146 2.91 14.48 -23.07
CA PRO A 146 1.48 14.21 -23.25
C PRO A 146 0.86 14.97 -24.43
N ARG A 147 1.59 15.88 -25.09
CA ARG A 147 1.14 16.61 -26.28
C ARG A 147 1.33 15.79 -27.55
N LEU A 148 2.21 14.79 -27.52
CA LEU A 148 2.39 13.84 -28.62
C LEU A 148 1.39 12.68 -28.51
N PRO A 149 0.99 12.07 -29.64
CA PRO A 149 0.10 10.92 -29.64
C PRO A 149 0.63 9.81 -28.73
N ASP A 150 -0.24 9.30 -27.84
CA ASP A 150 0.05 8.20 -26.90
C ASP A 150 1.00 8.53 -25.71
N ASN A 151 1.32 9.81 -25.47
CA ASN A 151 2.19 10.25 -24.36
C ASN A 151 3.53 9.45 -24.31
N PRO A 152 4.35 9.50 -25.37
CA PRO A 152 5.58 8.74 -25.48
C PRO A 152 6.68 9.30 -24.59
N VAL A 153 7.64 8.44 -24.23
CA VAL A 153 8.87 8.85 -23.54
C VAL A 153 9.74 9.66 -24.48
N VAL A 154 10.18 10.82 -24.02
CA VAL A 154 11.11 11.73 -24.73
C VAL A 154 12.49 11.78 -24.08
N PHE A 155 12.62 11.29 -22.85
CA PHE A 155 13.90 11.16 -22.15
C PHE A 155 13.88 9.96 -21.20
N ALA A 156 14.99 9.23 -21.12
CA ALA A 156 15.24 8.20 -20.11
C ALA A 156 16.71 8.23 -19.67
N ASN A 157 16.97 8.01 -18.38
CA ASN A 157 18.34 7.98 -17.85
C ASN A 157 18.98 6.57 -17.93
N LYS A 158 20.28 6.47 -17.63
CA LYS A 158 20.99 5.18 -17.57
C LYS A 158 20.47 4.25 -16.47
N GLY A 159 19.91 4.81 -15.40
CA GLY A 159 19.26 4.04 -14.34
C GLY A 159 18.06 3.24 -14.87
N PHE A 160 17.25 3.83 -15.74
CA PHE A 160 16.11 3.18 -16.38
C PHE A 160 16.55 2.02 -17.27
N GLU A 161 17.58 2.23 -18.09
CA GLU A 161 18.15 1.17 -18.93
C GLU A 161 18.69 0.01 -18.08
N THR A 162 19.41 0.32 -17.00
CA THR A 162 19.95 -0.69 -16.08
C THR A 162 18.84 -1.46 -15.36
N LEU A 163 17.78 -0.77 -14.93
CA LEU A 163 16.64 -1.34 -14.23
C LEU A 163 15.80 -2.27 -15.13
N THR A 164 15.55 -1.84 -16.37
CA THR A 164 14.57 -2.48 -17.26
C THR A 164 15.21 -3.37 -18.34
N GLY A 165 16.48 -3.17 -18.65
CA GLY A 165 17.20 -3.85 -19.72
C GLY A 165 16.87 -3.34 -21.14
N TYR A 166 16.03 -2.32 -21.28
CA TYR A 166 15.76 -1.65 -22.55
C TYR A 166 16.78 -0.54 -22.79
N SER A 167 17.39 -0.52 -23.97
CA SER A 167 18.27 0.59 -24.35
C SER A 167 17.46 1.89 -24.47
N ILE A 168 18.08 3.04 -24.20
CA ILE A 168 17.39 4.33 -24.24
C ILE A 168 16.77 4.54 -25.64
N GLU A 169 17.45 4.14 -26.70
CA GLU A 169 17.00 4.25 -28.09
C GLU A 169 15.71 3.47 -28.37
N GLU A 170 15.49 2.33 -27.70
CA GLU A 170 14.25 1.54 -27.82
C GLU A 170 13.09 2.15 -27.04
N VAL A 171 13.40 2.96 -26.03
CA VAL A 171 12.42 3.53 -25.10
C VAL A 171 11.86 4.84 -25.64
N ILE A 172 12.71 5.67 -26.25
CA ILE A 172 12.28 6.96 -26.83
C ILE A 172 11.20 6.73 -27.90
N GLY A 173 10.16 7.56 -27.86
CA GLY A 173 9.03 7.51 -28.79
C GLY A 173 7.95 6.48 -28.43
N HIS A 174 8.14 5.68 -27.37
CA HIS A 174 7.17 4.68 -26.93
C HIS A 174 6.56 5.04 -25.58
N ASN A 175 5.31 4.64 -25.36
CA ASN A 175 4.68 4.77 -24.05
C ASN A 175 5.24 3.72 -23.07
N CYS A 176 5.56 4.10 -21.84
CA CYS A 176 6.12 3.22 -20.78
C CYS A 176 5.30 1.96 -20.47
N ARG A 177 4.06 1.83 -20.94
CA ARG A 177 3.23 0.64 -20.71
C ARG A 177 3.81 -0.65 -21.29
N PHE A 178 4.83 -0.59 -22.16
CA PHE A 178 5.55 -1.80 -22.61
C PHE A 178 6.18 -2.59 -21.46
N LEU A 179 6.39 -1.97 -20.29
CA LEU A 179 6.82 -2.66 -19.07
C LEU A 179 5.72 -3.49 -18.41
N GLN A 180 4.45 -3.38 -18.85
CA GLN A 180 3.33 -4.13 -18.31
C GLN A 180 3.22 -5.50 -19.00
N GLY A 181 2.74 -6.50 -18.28
CA GLY A 181 2.57 -7.86 -18.81
C GLY A 181 1.47 -8.64 -18.10
N PRO A 182 1.41 -9.97 -18.29
CA PRO A 182 0.26 -10.78 -17.88
C PRO A 182 -0.08 -10.75 -16.39
N LEU A 183 0.92 -10.56 -15.51
CA LEU A 183 0.73 -10.49 -14.05
C LEU A 183 0.62 -9.06 -13.52
N THR A 184 0.64 -8.04 -14.40
CA THR A 184 0.44 -6.66 -13.99
C THR A 184 -0.99 -6.47 -13.51
N ASP A 185 -1.16 -5.97 -12.27
CA ASP A 185 -2.47 -5.72 -11.69
C ASP A 185 -3.21 -4.59 -12.43
N GLY A 186 -4.42 -4.91 -12.91
CA GLY A 186 -5.28 -3.97 -13.61
C GLY A 186 -5.73 -2.79 -12.72
N GLU A 187 -5.88 -2.99 -11.41
CA GLU A 187 -6.28 -1.91 -10.51
C GLU A 187 -5.19 -0.84 -10.39
N ALA A 188 -3.92 -1.25 -10.28
CA ALA A 188 -2.78 -0.35 -10.30
C ALA A 188 -2.70 0.44 -11.62
N VAL A 189 -2.94 -0.23 -12.76
CA VAL A 189 -2.96 0.42 -14.09
C VAL A 189 -4.09 1.44 -14.20
N GLU A 190 -5.29 1.15 -13.71
CA GLU A 190 -6.39 2.11 -13.69
C GLU A 190 -6.09 3.33 -12.81
N LYS A 191 -5.43 3.14 -11.65
CA LYS A 191 -5.00 4.25 -10.78
C LYS A 191 -4.03 5.18 -11.51
N ILE A 192 -3.03 4.61 -12.19
CA ILE A 192 -2.08 5.36 -13.02
C ILE A 192 -2.82 6.13 -14.13
N ARG A 193 -3.71 5.46 -14.86
CA ARG A 193 -4.47 6.09 -15.96
C ARG A 193 -5.33 7.25 -15.45
N ARG A 194 -5.98 7.09 -14.30
CA ARG A 194 -6.80 8.14 -13.68
C ARG A 194 -5.95 9.34 -13.29
N ALA A 195 -4.81 9.13 -12.65
CA ALA A 195 -3.89 10.21 -12.27
C ALA A 195 -3.36 10.98 -13.48
N ILE A 196 -2.92 10.26 -14.53
CA ILE A 196 -2.47 10.89 -15.79
C ILE A 196 -3.60 11.71 -16.42
N LYS A 197 -4.82 11.17 -16.49
CA LYS A 197 -5.98 11.88 -17.05
C LYS A 197 -6.38 13.09 -16.21
N GLY A 198 -6.26 12.99 -14.88
CA GLY A 198 -6.55 14.05 -13.92
C GLY A 198 -5.44 15.10 -13.79
N ARG A 199 -4.26 14.87 -14.40
CA ARG A 199 -3.05 15.70 -14.22
C ARG A 199 -2.65 15.79 -12.74
N GLU A 200 -2.77 14.69 -12.01
CA GLU A 200 -2.44 14.59 -10.59
C GLU A 200 -1.17 13.76 -10.36
N PRO A 201 -0.33 14.11 -9.37
CA PRO A 201 0.79 13.27 -8.98
C PRO A 201 0.31 11.95 -8.37
N ILE A 202 1.03 10.86 -8.63
CA ILE A 202 0.74 9.54 -8.07
C ILE A 202 2.02 8.81 -7.71
N THR A 203 1.99 8.07 -6.60
CA THR A 203 2.96 7.02 -6.28
C THR A 203 2.21 5.71 -6.09
N THR A 204 2.61 4.66 -6.78
CA THR A 204 1.99 3.34 -6.69
C THR A 204 2.97 2.24 -7.02
N GLU A 205 2.75 1.03 -6.50
CA GLU A 205 3.55 -0.14 -6.79
C GLU A 205 2.86 -0.95 -7.90
N VAL A 206 3.61 -1.25 -8.97
CA VAL A 206 3.10 -2.00 -10.12
C VAL A 206 4.09 -3.08 -10.53
N LEU A 207 3.58 -4.28 -10.81
CA LEU A 207 4.42 -5.37 -11.31
C LEU A 207 4.75 -5.10 -12.78
N ASN A 208 6.04 -5.01 -13.09
CA ASN A 208 6.57 -4.74 -14.41
C ASN A 208 7.51 -5.86 -14.88
N TYR A 209 7.78 -5.88 -16.17
CA TYR A 209 8.61 -6.84 -16.87
C TYR A 209 9.82 -6.12 -17.45
N ARG A 210 11.00 -6.71 -17.26
CA ARG A 210 12.22 -6.32 -17.95
C ARG A 210 12.22 -6.88 -19.36
N ARG A 211 13.15 -6.40 -20.18
CA ARG A 211 13.35 -6.86 -21.57
C ARG A 211 13.57 -8.36 -21.68
N ASP A 212 14.23 -8.98 -20.70
CA ASP A 212 14.48 -10.42 -20.66
C ASP A 212 13.27 -11.26 -20.20
N GLY A 213 12.14 -10.61 -19.88
CA GLY A 213 10.92 -11.23 -19.39
C GLY A 213 10.88 -11.45 -17.87
N SER A 214 11.95 -11.12 -17.13
CA SER A 214 11.95 -11.18 -15.67
C SER A 214 11.02 -10.11 -15.09
N ILE A 215 10.37 -10.43 -13.96
CA ILE A 215 9.45 -9.52 -13.28
C ILE A 215 10.17 -8.67 -12.24
N PHE A 216 9.62 -7.49 -11.95
CA PHE A 216 10.01 -6.67 -10.81
C PHE A 216 8.86 -5.83 -10.30
N TRP A 217 8.86 -5.55 -9.00
CA TRP A 217 7.97 -4.58 -8.40
C TRP A 217 8.55 -3.19 -8.58
N ASN A 218 7.87 -2.40 -9.41
CA ASN A 218 8.21 -1.01 -9.67
C ASN A 218 7.39 -0.11 -8.75
N GLU A 219 8.04 0.54 -7.78
CA GLU A 219 7.45 1.69 -7.09
C GLU A 219 7.53 2.89 -8.03
N LEU A 220 6.44 3.12 -8.75
CA LEU A 220 6.31 4.12 -9.80
C LEU A 220 5.74 5.41 -9.22
N THR A 221 6.51 6.49 -9.33
CA THR A 221 6.02 7.86 -9.07
C THR A 221 5.90 8.61 -10.38
N ILE A 222 4.75 9.24 -10.63
CA ILE A 222 4.50 10.08 -11.80
C ILE A 222 4.10 11.47 -11.32
N SER A 223 4.79 12.50 -11.80
CA SER A 223 4.53 13.90 -11.48
C SER A 223 4.30 14.72 -12.75
N PRO A 224 3.17 15.45 -12.86
CA PRO A 224 2.95 16.39 -13.96
C PRO A 224 3.85 17.62 -13.82
N ILE A 225 4.37 18.11 -14.94
CA ILE A 225 5.12 19.36 -15.03
C ILE A 225 4.31 20.35 -15.85
N PHE A 226 4.13 21.55 -15.30
CA PHE A 226 3.39 22.64 -15.93
C PHE A 226 4.34 23.79 -16.28
N ASP A 227 3.99 24.56 -17.29
CA ASP A 227 4.65 25.85 -17.57
C ASP A 227 4.08 26.97 -16.68
N ASP A 228 4.63 28.19 -16.86
CA ASP A 228 4.22 29.38 -16.12
C ASP A 228 2.76 29.82 -16.40
N GLU A 229 2.18 29.32 -17.50
CA GLU A 229 0.80 29.59 -17.92
C GLU A 229 -0.18 28.54 -17.38
N GLY A 230 0.32 27.48 -16.72
CA GLY A 230 -0.44 26.40 -16.14
C GLY A 230 -0.76 25.26 -17.12
N GLU A 231 -0.17 25.27 -18.31
CA GLU A 231 -0.35 24.20 -19.29
C GLU A 231 0.59 23.03 -19.00
N LEU A 232 0.06 21.82 -19.18
CA LEU A 232 0.80 20.58 -18.93
C LEU A 232 1.82 20.36 -20.05
N ILE A 233 3.11 20.42 -19.71
CA ILE A 233 4.20 20.25 -20.67
C ILE A 233 4.74 18.82 -20.70
N TYR A 234 4.89 18.16 -19.54
CA TYR A 234 5.49 16.83 -19.44
C TYR A 234 4.97 16.05 -18.23
N PHE A 235 5.24 14.74 -18.22
CA PHE A 235 5.22 13.93 -17.00
C PHE A 235 6.64 13.42 -16.69
N VAL A 236 7.03 13.50 -15.42
CA VAL A 236 8.26 12.87 -14.91
C VAL A 236 7.88 11.58 -14.20
N GLY A 237 8.44 10.47 -14.65
CA GLY A 237 8.32 9.14 -14.04
C GLY A 237 9.60 8.76 -13.29
N LEU A 238 9.46 8.28 -12.07
CA LEU A 238 10.53 7.66 -11.27
C LEU A 238 10.18 6.18 -11.05
N GLN A 239 11.14 5.29 -11.31
CA GLN A 239 10.98 3.84 -11.16
C GLN A 239 12.01 3.29 -10.18
N ILE A 240 11.54 2.63 -9.12
CA ILE A 240 12.39 2.03 -8.09
C ILE A 240 12.07 0.54 -7.99
N ASP A 241 13.10 -0.31 -8.07
CA ASP A 241 12.95 -1.75 -7.83
C ASP A 241 12.79 -2.04 -6.34
N VAL A 242 11.56 -2.35 -5.93
CA VAL A 242 11.23 -2.75 -4.56
C VAL A 242 11.02 -4.26 -4.43
N THR A 243 11.44 -5.06 -5.42
CA THR A 243 11.25 -6.52 -5.45
C THR A 243 11.82 -7.20 -4.22
N ARG A 244 13.06 -6.86 -3.82
CA ARG A 244 13.68 -7.44 -2.62
C ARG A 244 12.90 -7.11 -1.35
N ARG A 245 12.42 -5.86 -1.22
CA ARG A 245 11.59 -5.42 -0.09
C ARG A 245 10.29 -6.21 -0.05
N LYS A 246 9.60 -6.35 -1.19
CA LYS A 246 8.37 -7.13 -1.34
C LYS A 246 8.54 -8.61 -0.99
N HIS A 247 9.62 -9.24 -1.44
CA HIS A 247 9.90 -10.64 -1.09
C HIS A 247 10.13 -10.81 0.41
N ALA A 248 10.93 -9.95 1.04
CA ALA A 248 11.17 -10.01 2.47
C ALA A 248 9.89 -9.77 3.30
N GLU A 249 9.04 -8.82 2.89
CA GLU A 249 7.73 -8.57 3.51
C GLU A 249 6.81 -9.80 3.39
N GLN A 250 6.80 -10.44 2.22
CA GLN A 250 5.96 -11.62 1.97
C GLN A 250 6.46 -12.86 2.71
N GLU A 251 7.77 -13.08 2.78
CA GLU A 251 8.40 -14.16 3.55
C GLU A 251 8.08 -14.00 5.05
N LEU A 252 8.31 -12.81 5.60
CA LEU A 252 7.97 -12.51 7.00
C LEU A 252 6.49 -12.74 7.28
N LYS A 253 5.60 -12.30 6.38
CA LYS A 253 4.17 -12.55 6.51
C LYS A 253 3.85 -14.05 6.53
N SER A 254 4.47 -14.83 5.64
CA SER A 254 4.27 -16.28 5.59
C SER A 254 4.77 -16.99 6.86
N GLU A 255 5.91 -16.56 7.39
CA GLU A 255 6.46 -17.09 8.65
C GLU A 255 5.56 -16.77 9.85
N LEU A 256 5.02 -15.54 9.92
CA LEU A 256 4.08 -15.14 10.96
C LEU A 256 2.75 -15.90 10.88
N GLU A 257 2.22 -16.12 9.67
CA GLU A 257 1.02 -16.94 9.48
C GLU A 257 1.25 -18.40 9.92
N LEU A 258 2.42 -18.97 9.62
CA LEU A 258 2.76 -20.31 10.10
C LEU A 258 2.85 -20.36 11.63
N ALA A 259 3.53 -19.39 12.24
CA ALA A 259 3.66 -19.28 13.70
C ALA A 259 2.28 -19.15 14.37
N LYS A 260 1.36 -18.38 13.78
CA LYS A 260 -0.02 -18.23 14.23
C LYS A 260 -0.78 -19.56 14.21
N HIS A 261 -0.68 -20.33 13.13
CA HIS A 261 -1.29 -21.65 13.05
C HIS A 261 -0.76 -22.59 14.13
N VAL A 262 0.55 -22.56 14.39
CA VAL A 262 1.16 -23.36 15.47
C VAL A 262 0.59 -22.95 16.83
N GLN A 263 0.53 -21.65 17.13
CA GLN A 263 -0.01 -21.14 18.39
C GLN A 263 -1.49 -21.53 18.58
N GLN A 264 -2.32 -21.42 17.55
CA GLN A 264 -3.72 -21.83 17.62
C GLN A 264 -3.88 -23.34 17.79
N SER A 265 -3.02 -24.15 17.17
CA SER A 265 -3.09 -25.62 17.25
C SER A 265 -2.80 -26.19 18.63
N VAL A 266 -2.10 -25.42 19.48
CA VAL A 266 -1.78 -25.85 20.86
C VAL A 266 -2.83 -25.41 21.88
N LEU A 267 -3.79 -24.57 21.49
CA LEU A 267 -4.94 -24.26 22.34
C LEU A 267 -5.82 -25.49 22.51
N SER A 268 -6.49 -25.59 23.66
CA SER A 268 -7.29 -26.79 23.95
C SER A 268 -8.62 -26.76 23.17
N PRO A 269 -9.01 -27.85 22.49
CA PRO A 269 -10.30 -27.91 21.80
C PRO A 269 -11.46 -27.99 22.80
N PRO A 270 -12.66 -27.50 22.44
CA PRO A 270 -13.81 -27.50 23.34
C PRO A 270 -14.15 -28.92 23.81
N ILE A 271 -14.60 -29.04 25.06
CA ILE A 271 -15.03 -30.31 25.66
C ILE A 271 -16.49 -30.18 26.04
N GLN A 272 -17.28 -31.18 25.68
CA GLN A 272 -18.66 -31.32 26.14
C GLN A 272 -18.87 -32.73 26.67
N ARG A 273 -19.16 -32.85 27.96
CA ARG A 273 -19.40 -34.10 28.69
C ARG A 273 -20.57 -33.92 29.65
N ASP A 274 -21.14 -35.03 30.12
CA ASP A 274 -22.28 -35.02 31.04
C ASP A 274 -22.02 -34.23 32.35
N ASN A 275 -20.77 -34.12 32.77
CA ASN A 275 -20.36 -33.50 34.03
C ASN A 275 -19.58 -32.19 33.89
N ILE A 276 -19.22 -31.77 32.67
CA ILE A 276 -18.50 -30.52 32.41
C ILE A 276 -18.57 -30.15 30.93
N GLU A 277 -18.75 -28.86 30.67
CA GLU A 277 -18.54 -28.26 29.35
C GLU A 277 -17.50 -27.15 29.46
N ILE A 278 -16.55 -27.09 28.53
CA ILE A 278 -15.54 -26.03 28.44
C ILE A 278 -15.48 -25.54 27.00
N LYS A 279 -15.68 -24.24 26.82
CA LYS A 279 -15.58 -23.55 25.53
C LYS A 279 -14.80 -22.26 25.69
N ALA A 280 -14.20 -21.78 24.61
CA ALA A 280 -13.44 -20.53 24.62
C ALA A 280 -13.59 -19.74 23.32
N ALA A 281 -13.64 -18.42 23.42
CA ALA A 281 -13.35 -17.51 22.32
C ALA A 281 -11.95 -16.92 22.48
N TYR A 282 -11.28 -16.73 21.35
CA TYR A 282 -9.93 -16.21 21.28
C TYR A 282 -9.76 -15.33 20.06
N ILE A 283 -9.46 -14.06 20.29
CA ILE A 283 -9.27 -13.04 19.25
C ILE A 283 -7.93 -12.36 19.53
N PRO A 284 -6.87 -12.72 18.80
CA PRO A 284 -5.58 -12.06 18.95
C PRO A 284 -5.64 -10.63 18.39
N SER A 285 -4.94 -9.70 19.05
CA SER A 285 -4.76 -8.31 18.64
C SER A 285 -3.77 -8.16 17.48
N GLU A 286 -2.73 -8.99 17.47
CA GLU A 286 -1.73 -9.10 16.41
C GLU A 286 -1.76 -10.50 15.74
N GLN A 287 -0.76 -10.79 14.90
CA GLN A 287 -0.62 -12.14 14.30
C GLN A 287 -0.26 -13.21 15.34
N LEU A 288 0.42 -12.81 16.41
CA LEU A 288 0.82 -13.66 17.52
C LEU A 288 0.45 -12.98 18.83
N ALA A 289 0.00 -13.77 19.79
CA ALA A 289 -0.58 -13.28 21.02
C ALA A 289 0.20 -13.73 22.26
N GLY A 290 0.18 -12.91 23.30
CA GLY A 290 0.73 -13.26 24.63
C GLY A 290 -0.23 -14.17 25.39
N ASP A 291 -1.53 -13.99 25.15
CA ASP A 291 -2.61 -14.72 25.78
C ASP A 291 -2.66 -16.18 25.39
N MET A 292 -2.98 -17.03 26.37
CA MET A 292 -3.15 -18.44 26.13
C MET A 292 -4.06 -19.09 27.16
N TYR A 293 -4.86 -20.05 26.69
CA TYR A 293 -5.61 -20.94 27.55
C TYR A 293 -5.28 -22.41 27.26
N CYS A 294 -5.44 -23.25 28.28
CA CYS A 294 -5.46 -24.70 28.09
C CYS A 294 -6.26 -25.40 29.20
N TRP A 295 -6.70 -26.61 28.91
CA TRP A 295 -7.30 -27.48 29.91
C TRP A 295 -6.88 -28.93 29.71
N TYR A 296 -6.72 -29.64 30.81
CA TYR A 296 -6.40 -31.07 30.84
C TYR A 296 -7.27 -31.81 31.82
N GLN A 297 -7.69 -33.00 31.42
CA GLN A 297 -8.25 -33.97 32.33
C GLN A 297 -7.13 -34.55 33.20
N ILE A 298 -7.24 -34.37 34.52
CA ILE A 298 -6.29 -34.90 35.51
C ILE A 298 -6.62 -36.36 35.80
N ASP A 299 -7.91 -36.65 35.99
CA ASP A 299 -8.46 -38.01 36.11
C ASP A 299 -9.95 -38.02 35.71
N LYS A 300 -10.68 -39.11 36.02
CA LYS A 300 -12.10 -39.27 35.64
C LYS A 300 -12.99 -38.08 36.04
N ASN A 301 -12.71 -37.42 37.17
CA ASN A 301 -13.59 -36.38 37.73
C ASN A 301 -12.92 -35.01 37.87
N ARG A 302 -11.60 -34.93 37.73
CA ARG A 302 -10.84 -33.68 37.91
C ARG A 302 -10.30 -33.12 36.60
N TYR A 303 -10.45 -31.80 36.45
CA TYR A 303 -9.98 -31.04 35.29
C TYR A 303 -9.18 -29.84 35.77
N GLY A 304 -8.02 -29.60 35.16
CA GLY A 304 -7.23 -28.39 35.36
C GLY A 304 -7.42 -27.46 34.17
N ILE A 305 -7.75 -26.20 34.42
CA ILE A 305 -7.99 -25.15 33.43
C ILE A 305 -7.07 -23.97 33.76
N MET A 306 -6.32 -23.49 32.78
CA MET A 306 -5.41 -22.34 32.91
C MET A 306 -5.77 -21.30 31.86
N LEU A 307 -5.85 -20.05 32.30
CA LEU A 307 -5.79 -18.87 31.45
C LEU A 307 -4.58 -18.05 31.88
N LEU A 308 -3.77 -17.57 30.93
CA LEU A 308 -2.65 -16.68 31.21
C LEU A 308 -2.52 -15.62 30.15
N ASP A 309 -1.88 -14.52 30.55
CA ASP A 309 -1.56 -13.36 29.76
C ASP A 309 -0.11 -12.95 30.09
N VAL A 310 0.73 -12.92 29.05
CA VAL A 310 2.15 -12.57 29.17
C VAL A 310 2.32 -11.09 28.86
N VAL A 311 3.02 -10.37 29.74
CA VAL A 311 3.26 -8.93 29.56
C VAL A 311 3.92 -8.61 28.23
N GLY A 312 3.30 -7.68 27.50
CA GLY A 312 3.72 -7.23 26.18
C GLY A 312 2.97 -7.95 25.07
N HIS A 313 3.16 -7.50 23.82
CA HIS A 313 2.43 -8.04 22.67
C HIS A 313 3.40 -8.56 21.59
N GLY A 314 2.86 -9.33 20.65
CA GLY A 314 3.57 -9.80 19.47
C GLY A 314 4.53 -10.97 19.73
N ILE A 315 5.60 -11.05 18.93
CA ILE A 315 6.49 -12.22 18.83
C ILE A 315 7.11 -12.58 20.19
N SER A 316 7.66 -11.60 20.93
CA SER A 316 8.38 -11.88 22.19
C SER A 316 7.47 -12.48 23.26
N ALA A 317 6.25 -11.95 23.43
CA ALA A 317 5.28 -12.48 24.39
C ALA A 317 4.82 -13.89 23.99
N SER A 318 4.58 -14.12 22.69
CA SER A 318 4.17 -15.44 22.18
C SER A 318 5.22 -16.53 22.42
N LEU A 319 6.52 -16.22 22.32
CA LEU A 319 7.60 -17.18 22.60
C LEU A 319 7.62 -17.62 24.07
N ILE A 320 7.31 -16.70 24.99
CA ILE A 320 7.22 -16.98 26.42
C ILE A 320 5.96 -17.80 26.69
N SER A 321 4.82 -17.43 26.12
CA SER A 321 3.56 -18.18 26.27
C SER A 321 3.73 -19.62 25.77
N MET A 322 4.38 -19.82 24.62
CA MET A 322 4.71 -21.15 24.09
C MET A 322 5.71 -21.94 24.95
N SER A 323 6.69 -21.27 25.55
CA SER A 323 7.61 -21.89 26.51
C SER A 323 6.85 -22.44 27.72
N ILE A 324 5.95 -21.63 28.30
CA ILE A 324 5.07 -22.04 29.40
C ILE A 324 4.14 -23.17 28.95
N ARG A 325 3.55 -23.06 27.75
CA ARG A 325 2.62 -24.03 27.17
C ARG A 325 3.17 -25.45 27.15
N SER A 326 4.47 -25.58 26.84
CA SER A 326 5.16 -26.87 26.76
C SER A 326 5.19 -27.61 28.12
N LEU A 327 5.14 -26.86 29.23
CA LEU A 327 5.20 -27.40 30.59
C LEU A 327 3.82 -27.71 31.17
N LEU A 328 2.80 -26.93 30.79
CA LEU A 328 1.49 -26.95 31.44
C LEU A 328 0.84 -28.33 31.50
N GLN A 329 0.95 -29.14 30.44
CA GLN A 329 0.38 -30.50 30.44
C GLN A 329 0.97 -31.36 31.57
N GLY A 330 2.30 -31.34 31.72
CA GLY A 330 2.99 -32.12 32.74
C GLY A 330 2.73 -31.58 34.15
N LEU A 331 2.75 -30.25 34.32
CA LEU A 331 2.51 -29.62 35.62
C LEU A 331 1.07 -29.87 36.11
N ILE A 332 0.07 -29.67 35.26
CA ILE A 332 -1.35 -29.83 35.60
C ILE A 332 -1.67 -31.28 35.94
N THR A 333 -1.21 -32.24 35.12
CA THR A 333 -1.56 -33.67 35.32
C THR A 333 -0.78 -34.34 36.45
N ARG A 334 0.42 -33.87 36.79
CA ARG A 334 1.29 -34.52 37.81
C ARG A 334 1.27 -33.83 39.16
N LEU A 335 1.33 -32.51 39.22
CA LEU A 335 1.36 -31.78 40.49
C LEU A 335 -0.05 -31.57 41.04
N VAL A 336 -1.01 -31.30 40.15
CA VAL A 336 -2.44 -31.05 40.42
C VAL A 336 -2.70 -29.79 41.28
N ASP A 337 -2.04 -29.68 42.43
CA ASP A 337 -2.20 -28.59 43.39
C ASP A 337 -1.87 -27.20 42.80
N PRO A 338 -2.81 -26.25 42.84
CA PRO A 338 -2.63 -24.93 42.24
C PRO A 338 -1.43 -24.13 42.73
N VAL A 339 -1.11 -24.21 44.02
CA VAL A 339 0.03 -23.48 44.60
C VAL A 339 1.33 -24.03 44.03
N ARG A 340 1.49 -25.36 43.98
CA ARG A 340 2.70 -25.99 43.41
C ARG A 340 2.87 -25.71 41.93
N VAL A 341 1.79 -25.72 41.15
CA VAL A 341 1.83 -25.40 39.71
C VAL A 341 2.36 -23.98 39.51
N MET A 342 1.83 -22.98 40.22
CA MET A 342 2.30 -21.59 40.11
C MET A 342 3.74 -21.42 40.57
N GLN A 343 4.18 -22.13 41.62
CA GLN A 343 5.56 -22.09 42.09
C GLN A 343 6.56 -22.66 41.06
N GLU A 344 6.22 -23.76 40.39
CA GLU A 344 7.07 -24.33 39.34
C GLU A 344 7.11 -23.44 38.09
N LEU A 345 5.98 -22.85 37.70
CA LEU A 345 5.95 -21.86 36.63
C LEU A 345 6.81 -20.62 36.97
N ASN A 346 6.79 -20.15 38.21
CA ASN A 346 7.65 -19.07 38.66
C ASN A 346 9.13 -19.45 38.58
N ARG A 347 9.48 -20.68 38.98
CA ARG A 347 10.86 -21.18 38.86
C ARG A 347 11.31 -21.20 37.40
N HIS A 348 10.45 -21.66 36.50
CA HIS A 348 10.73 -21.65 35.06
C HIS A 348 10.99 -20.23 34.53
N MET A 349 10.10 -19.27 34.86
CA MET A 349 10.27 -17.87 34.47
C MET A 349 11.59 -17.29 34.99
N ASN A 350 11.94 -17.53 36.24
CA ASN A 350 13.22 -17.07 36.80
C ASN A 350 14.44 -17.69 36.10
N ASN A 351 14.33 -18.93 35.62
CA ASN A 351 15.43 -19.61 34.93
C ASN A 351 15.63 -19.13 33.49
N LEU A 352 14.56 -18.73 32.79
CA LEU A 352 14.64 -18.20 31.43
C LEU A 352 15.53 -16.95 31.32
N TYR A 353 15.70 -16.18 32.40
CA TYR A 353 16.38 -14.89 32.40
C TYR A 353 17.69 -14.83 33.21
N GLN A 354 18.15 -15.95 33.78
CA GLN A 354 19.39 -16.01 34.56
C GLN A 354 20.63 -16.20 33.66
N ALA A 355 21.00 -15.15 32.91
CA ALA A 355 22.37 -14.80 32.51
C ALA A 355 22.36 -13.59 31.54
N GLN A 356 22.87 -12.43 32.01
CA GLN A 356 23.41 -11.33 31.16
C GLN A 356 22.47 -10.40 30.36
N SER A 357 21.14 -10.47 30.47
CA SER A 357 20.26 -9.68 29.59
C SER A 357 19.73 -8.37 30.21
N ARG A 358 19.90 -7.23 29.51
CA ARG A 358 19.13 -5.97 29.68
C ARG A 358 17.63 -6.11 29.33
N ILE A 359 17.11 -7.33 29.29
CA ILE A 359 15.73 -7.62 28.91
C ILE A 359 14.86 -7.25 30.12
N LYS A 360 13.82 -6.43 29.89
CA LYS A 360 12.78 -6.15 30.89
C LYS A 360 12.33 -7.47 31.50
N SER A 361 12.20 -7.54 32.83
CA SER A 361 11.67 -8.74 33.50
C SER A 361 10.29 -9.06 32.95
N TYR A 362 10.20 -10.02 32.03
CA TYR A 362 8.91 -10.54 31.59
C TYR A 362 8.30 -11.33 32.72
N TYR A 363 7.01 -11.09 32.95
CA TYR A 363 6.17 -11.84 33.86
C TYR A 363 4.85 -12.10 33.14
N PHE A 364 4.04 -12.97 33.71
CA PHE A 364 2.70 -13.23 33.19
C PHE A 364 1.68 -13.21 34.33
N THR A 365 0.49 -12.72 34.03
CA THR A 365 -0.68 -12.87 34.88
C THR A 365 -1.39 -14.16 34.50
N GLY A 366 -2.06 -14.81 35.44
CA GLY A 366 -2.85 -15.97 35.07
C GLY A 366 -3.74 -16.49 36.17
N LEU A 367 -4.75 -17.25 35.77
CA LEU A 367 -5.72 -17.87 36.65
C LEU A 367 -5.77 -19.37 36.36
N TYR A 368 -5.38 -20.16 37.37
CA TYR A 368 -5.41 -21.62 37.30
C TYR A 368 -6.54 -22.14 38.19
N ILE A 369 -7.36 -23.04 37.65
CA ILE A 369 -8.47 -23.69 38.34
C ILE A 369 -8.33 -25.20 38.23
N VAL A 370 -8.61 -25.89 39.33
CA VAL A 370 -8.88 -27.33 39.40
C VAL A 370 -10.33 -27.53 39.81
N VAL A 371 -11.11 -28.15 38.92
CA VAL A 371 -12.50 -28.52 39.18
C VAL A 371 -12.58 -30.00 39.50
N ASN A 372 -13.21 -30.36 40.61
CA ASN A 372 -13.59 -31.73 40.94
C ASN A 372 -15.11 -31.90 40.83
N THR A 373 -15.54 -32.51 39.72
CA THR A 373 -16.97 -32.72 39.40
C THR A 373 -17.66 -33.73 40.32
N LYS A 374 -16.91 -34.60 41.00
CA LYS A 374 -17.47 -35.61 41.91
C LYS A 374 -17.70 -35.03 43.30
N GLU A 375 -16.71 -34.30 43.82
CA GLU A 375 -16.79 -33.67 45.15
C GLU A 375 -17.46 -32.30 45.11
N ARG A 376 -17.73 -31.77 43.90
CA ARG A 376 -18.28 -30.44 43.65
C ARG A 376 -17.45 -29.34 44.29
N THR A 377 -16.13 -29.44 44.11
CA THR A 377 -15.16 -28.48 44.64
C THR A 377 -14.36 -27.82 43.54
N ILE A 378 -13.97 -26.58 43.80
CA ILE A 378 -13.16 -25.73 42.92
C ILE A 378 -11.98 -25.23 43.75
N GLU A 379 -10.77 -25.54 43.33
CA GLU A 379 -9.54 -24.95 43.87
C GLU A 379 -8.93 -24.04 42.82
N TYR A 380 -8.51 -22.82 43.18
CA TYR A 380 -7.95 -21.89 42.21
C TYR A 380 -6.84 -21.02 42.78
N VAL A 381 -5.99 -20.49 41.91
CA VAL A 381 -5.01 -19.44 42.22
C VAL A 381 -5.07 -18.37 41.15
N ASN A 382 -5.30 -17.14 41.57
CA ASN A 382 -5.18 -15.95 40.72
C ASN A 382 -3.80 -15.29 40.91
N ALA A 383 -2.91 -15.41 39.93
CA ALA A 383 -1.59 -14.80 39.94
C ALA A 383 -1.61 -13.43 39.23
N GLY A 384 -2.23 -12.44 39.88
CA GLY A 384 -2.28 -11.06 39.39
C GLY A 384 -3.11 -10.82 38.13
N HIS A 385 -4.02 -11.73 37.80
CA HIS A 385 -4.93 -11.67 36.67
C HIS A 385 -6.27 -11.01 37.07
N PRO A 386 -7.08 -10.49 36.12
CA PRO A 386 -8.47 -10.14 36.40
C PRO A 386 -9.20 -11.29 37.11
N PRO A 387 -10.11 -10.99 38.05
CA PRO A 387 -10.82 -12.03 38.79
C PRO A 387 -11.71 -12.85 37.86
N GLY A 388 -11.60 -14.18 37.93
CA GLY A 388 -12.59 -15.05 37.29
C GLY A 388 -13.97 -14.86 37.93
N LEU A 389 -15.03 -15.13 37.19
CA LEU A 389 -16.40 -14.92 37.65
C LEU A 389 -17.12 -16.27 37.76
N LEU A 390 -17.68 -16.57 38.93
CA LEU A 390 -18.53 -17.73 39.15
C LEU A 390 -19.98 -17.25 39.29
N CYS A 391 -20.84 -17.72 38.39
CA CYS A 391 -22.26 -17.40 38.32
C CYS A 391 -23.09 -18.65 38.68
N SER A 392 -24.09 -18.46 39.52
CA SER A 392 -25.07 -19.48 39.93
C SER A 392 -26.48 -18.87 39.96
N ALA A 393 -27.51 -19.72 39.90
CA ALA A 393 -28.89 -19.25 39.95
C ALA A 393 -29.24 -18.67 41.33
N GLY A 394 -29.59 -17.38 41.38
CA GLY A 394 -30.11 -16.73 42.58
C GLY A 394 -29.07 -16.08 43.50
N ASP A 395 -27.78 -16.21 43.21
CA ASP A 395 -26.70 -15.54 43.93
C ASP A 395 -26.05 -14.43 43.10
N ALA A 396 -25.36 -13.51 43.77
CA ALA A 396 -24.48 -12.55 43.11
C ALA A 396 -23.20 -13.24 42.60
N PRO A 397 -22.59 -12.78 41.50
CA PRO A 397 -21.36 -13.35 40.97
C PRO A 397 -20.24 -13.38 42.02
N PHE A 398 -19.61 -14.54 42.19
CA PHE A 398 -18.45 -14.68 43.05
C PHE A 398 -17.16 -14.44 42.28
N MET A 399 -16.30 -13.55 42.80
CA MET A 399 -15.02 -13.19 42.17
C MET A 399 -13.88 -14.10 42.65
N LEU A 400 -13.25 -14.81 41.72
CA LEU A 400 -12.09 -15.68 41.93
C LEU A 400 -10.79 -14.85 41.99
N SER A 401 -10.59 -14.14 43.10
CA SER A 401 -9.45 -13.21 43.30
C SER A 401 -8.36 -13.71 44.24
N GLU A 402 -8.60 -14.79 45.01
CA GLU A 402 -7.62 -15.35 45.94
C GLU A 402 -6.39 -15.89 45.19
N GLY A 403 -5.19 -15.58 45.70
CA GLY A 403 -3.99 -15.79 44.90
C GLY A 403 -2.73 -15.10 45.39
N GLY A 404 -2.05 -14.41 44.47
CA GLY A 404 -0.81 -13.70 44.72
C GLY A 404 -0.39 -12.78 43.57
N LEU A 405 0.89 -12.41 43.56
CA LEU A 405 1.47 -11.57 42.52
C LEU A 405 1.61 -12.31 41.17
N PRO A 406 1.78 -11.57 40.06
CA PRO A 406 2.10 -12.18 38.76
C PRO A 406 3.33 -13.10 38.81
N VAL A 407 3.29 -14.16 38.01
CA VAL A 407 4.34 -15.17 37.93
C VAL A 407 5.54 -14.62 37.16
N GLY A 408 6.74 -14.77 37.72
CA GLY A 408 7.98 -14.23 37.17
C GLY A 408 8.33 -12.82 37.63
N LEU A 409 7.42 -12.14 38.36
CA LEU A 409 7.67 -10.79 38.88
C LEU A 409 8.71 -10.77 40.02
N ILE A 410 8.68 -11.78 40.88
CA ILE A 410 9.59 -11.95 42.02
C ILE A 410 10.09 -13.39 42.13
N SER A 411 11.31 -13.58 42.63
CA SER A 411 11.92 -14.90 42.74
C SER A 411 11.23 -15.81 43.76
N ASP A 412 10.83 -15.27 44.92
CA ASP A 412 10.10 -15.98 45.97
C ASP A 412 8.59 -15.70 45.88
N LEU A 413 7.92 -16.35 44.93
CA LEU A 413 6.48 -16.16 44.72
C LEU A 413 5.67 -16.87 45.83
N ARG A 414 5.00 -16.05 46.66
CA ARG A 414 4.03 -16.53 47.65
C ARG A 414 2.62 -16.42 47.06
N VAL A 415 1.98 -17.57 46.87
CA VAL A 415 0.58 -17.67 46.42
C VAL A 415 -0.26 -18.41 47.45
N LYS A 416 -1.52 -18.01 47.56
CA LYS A 416 -2.55 -18.74 48.29
C LYS A 416 -3.58 -19.26 47.29
N LYS A 417 -4.21 -20.39 47.60
CA LYS A 417 -5.32 -20.90 46.79
C LYS A 417 -6.65 -20.57 47.46
N GLY A 418 -7.64 -20.21 46.65
CA GLY A 418 -9.04 -20.22 47.05
C GLY A 418 -9.61 -21.63 46.94
N ILE A 419 -10.55 -21.95 47.82
CA ILE A 419 -11.27 -23.22 47.81
C ILE A 419 -12.76 -22.90 47.95
N LEU A 420 -13.56 -23.44 47.04
CA LEU A 420 -15.00 -23.26 47.00
C LEU A 420 -15.68 -24.62 46.80
N SER A 421 -16.87 -24.75 47.35
CA SER A 421 -17.81 -25.82 47.00
C SER A 421 -18.99 -25.21 46.28
N TYR A 422 -19.61 -25.94 45.37
CA TYR A 422 -20.78 -25.47 44.63
C TYR A 422 -21.98 -26.41 44.78
N GLU A 423 -23.17 -25.82 44.78
CA GLU A 423 -24.44 -26.53 44.84
C GLU A 423 -25.27 -26.22 43.60
N GLY A 424 -25.72 -27.26 42.90
CA GLY A 424 -26.46 -27.10 41.65
C GLY A 424 -25.60 -26.63 40.47
N PRO A 425 -26.24 -26.23 39.35
CA PRO A 425 -25.54 -25.78 38.17
C PRO A 425 -24.82 -24.46 38.39
N VAL A 426 -23.55 -24.39 38.01
CA VAL A 426 -22.74 -23.18 38.06
C VAL A 426 -21.96 -22.99 36.77
N ARG A 427 -21.66 -21.73 36.45
CA ARG A 427 -20.83 -21.37 35.29
C ARG A 427 -19.68 -20.47 35.72
N ILE A 428 -18.47 -20.80 35.28
CA ILE A 428 -17.25 -20.06 35.58
C ILE A 428 -16.75 -19.41 34.30
N PHE A 429 -16.41 -18.14 34.35
CA PHE A 429 -15.85 -17.38 33.25
C PHE A 429 -14.45 -16.88 33.61
N LEU A 430 -13.48 -17.19 32.76
CA LEU A 430 -12.13 -16.66 32.81
C LEU A 430 -11.92 -15.77 31.60
N TYR A 431 -11.33 -14.60 31.78
CA TYR A 431 -11.13 -13.66 30.69
C TYR A 431 -9.86 -12.87 30.88
N THR A 432 -9.26 -12.46 29.77
CA THR A 432 -8.10 -11.56 29.76
C THR A 432 -8.57 -10.11 29.77
N ASP A 433 -7.68 -9.21 30.18
CA ASP A 433 -7.97 -7.79 30.32
C ASP A 433 -8.38 -7.14 28.99
N GLY A 434 -7.92 -7.65 27.84
CA GLY A 434 -8.39 -7.21 26.53
C GLY A 434 -9.90 -7.27 26.31
N LEU A 435 -10.65 -8.10 27.07
CA LEU A 435 -12.12 -8.09 27.06
C LEU A 435 -12.73 -6.87 27.78
N ILE A 436 -12.06 -6.32 28.79
CA ILE A 436 -12.59 -5.27 29.68
C ILE A 436 -11.88 -3.92 29.53
N GLU A 437 -10.69 -3.89 28.94
CA GLU A 437 -9.91 -2.66 28.79
C GLU A 437 -10.54 -1.73 27.75
N ARG A 438 -10.92 -0.53 28.22
CA ARG A 438 -11.46 0.55 27.39
C ARG A 438 -10.77 1.85 27.72
N LYS A 439 -10.39 2.62 26.69
CA LYS A 439 -9.70 3.90 26.88
C LYS A 439 -10.61 4.89 27.64
N GLY A 440 -10.18 5.30 28.82
CA GLY A 440 -10.85 6.32 29.63
C GLY A 440 -11.90 5.79 30.61
N GLU A 441 -12.12 4.47 30.68
CA GLU A 441 -13.01 3.84 31.65
C GLU A 441 -12.22 3.15 32.77
N SER A 442 -12.84 3.01 33.95
CA SER A 442 -12.24 2.28 35.07
C SER A 442 -12.39 0.77 34.89
N SER A 443 -11.29 0.02 34.94
CA SER A 443 -11.32 -1.45 34.83
C SER A 443 -12.27 -2.10 35.82
N PHE A 444 -12.39 -1.54 37.03
CA PHE A 444 -13.32 -2.04 38.05
C PHE A 444 -14.79 -1.92 37.63
N GLN A 445 -15.17 -0.82 36.99
CA GLN A 445 -16.55 -0.63 36.49
C GLN A 445 -16.86 -1.62 35.36
N ASN A 446 -15.89 -1.87 34.48
CA ASN A 446 -16.06 -2.79 33.36
C ASN A 446 -16.15 -4.24 33.82
N ILE A 447 -15.39 -4.63 34.85
CA ILE A 447 -15.52 -5.95 35.50
C ILE A 447 -16.92 -6.14 36.07
N ASN A 448 -17.45 -5.16 36.81
CA ASN A 448 -18.80 -5.28 37.38
C ASN A 448 -19.87 -5.38 36.29
N ARG A 449 -19.75 -4.58 35.23
CA ARG A 449 -20.67 -4.65 34.09
C ARG A 449 -20.62 -6.00 33.37
N LEU A 450 -19.41 -6.57 33.21
CA LEU A 450 -19.25 -7.90 32.65
C LEU A 450 -19.84 -8.96 33.57
N ALA A 451 -19.64 -8.85 34.89
CA ALA A 451 -20.21 -9.76 35.88
C ALA A 451 -21.75 -9.74 35.86
N ASP A 452 -22.36 -8.55 35.84
CA ASP A 452 -23.81 -8.40 35.75
C ASP A 452 -24.37 -9.03 34.46
N PHE A 453 -23.70 -8.79 33.33
CA PHE A 453 -24.07 -9.40 32.04
C PHE A 453 -23.96 -10.93 32.08
N LEU A 454 -22.81 -11.47 32.50
CA LEU A 454 -22.60 -12.93 32.51
C LEU A 454 -23.53 -13.64 33.52
N GLN A 455 -23.93 -12.95 34.59
CA GLN A 455 -24.94 -13.43 35.53
C GLN A 455 -26.34 -13.46 34.93
N GLU A 456 -26.73 -12.45 34.15
CA GLU A 456 -28.03 -12.44 33.49
C GLU A 456 -28.16 -13.57 32.47
N PHE A 457 -27.08 -13.90 31.76
CA PHE A 457 -27.06 -14.89 30.68
C PHE A 457 -26.50 -16.26 31.10
N HIS A 458 -26.30 -16.51 32.40
CA HIS A 458 -25.65 -17.75 32.90
C HIS A 458 -26.42 -19.04 32.56
N ASP A 459 -27.72 -18.96 32.27
CA ASP A 459 -28.60 -20.08 31.95
C ASP A 459 -28.76 -20.34 30.44
N GLN A 460 -28.24 -19.44 29.60
CA GLN A 460 -28.30 -19.54 28.14
C GLN A 460 -27.25 -20.53 27.60
N GLU A 461 -27.36 -20.86 26.31
CA GLU A 461 -26.38 -21.68 25.60
C GLU A 461 -24.99 -21.03 25.60
N THR A 462 -23.96 -21.81 25.95
CA THR A 462 -22.58 -21.33 26.17
C THR A 462 -22.00 -20.58 24.95
N ASP A 463 -22.27 -21.03 23.72
CA ASP A 463 -21.78 -20.37 22.51
C ASP A 463 -22.36 -18.97 22.35
N ARG A 464 -23.66 -18.84 22.62
CA ARG A 464 -24.37 -17.57 22.55
C ARG A 464 -23.86 -16.58 23.59
N VAL A 465 -23.62 -17.03 24.83
CA VAL A 465 -23.08 -16.17 25.89
C VAL A 465 -21.69 -15.64 25.52
N ILE A 466 -20.82 -16.52 25.02
CA ILE A 466 -19.48 -16.14 24.59
C ILE A 466 -19.54 -15.12 23.45
N GLU A 467 -20.36 -15.38 22.42
CA GLU A 467 -20.50 -14.50 21.27
C GLU A 467 -21.07 -13.12 21.66
N GLU A 468 -22.13 -13.08 22.47
CA GLU A 468 -22.73 -11.83 22.92
C GLU A 468 -21.78 -11.04 23.84
N ALA A 469 -21.06 -11.70 24.75
CA ALA A 469 -20.03 -11.06 25.58
C ALA A 469 -18.92 -10.44 24.72
N VAL A 470 -18.37 -11.21 23.78
CA VAL A 470 -17.30 -10.72 22.89
C VAL A 470 -17.79 -9.55 22.04
N ASN A 471 -19.01 -9.62 21.47
CA ASN A 471 -19.55 -8.56 20.64
C ASN A 471 -19.88 -7.28 21.41
N LEU A 472 -20.44 -7.40 22.62
CA LEU A 472 -20.81 -6.26 23.46
C LEU A 472 -19.59 -5.52 24.01
N PHE A 473 -18.53 -6.27 24.30
CA PHE A 473 -17.34 -5.72 24.94
C PHE A 473 -16.23 -5.32 23.96
N ARG A 474 -16.25 -5.82 22.72
CA ARG A 474 -15.34 -5.41 21.63
C ARG A 474 -15.69 -4.05 21.06
N ASP A 475 -14.90 -3.02 21.40
CA ASP A 475 -15.04 -1.69 20.82
C ASP A 475 -14.13 -1.54 19.58
N GLY A 476 -14.67 -1.80 18.38
CA GLY A 476 -14.05 -1.50 17.08
C GLY A 476 -12.62 -2.04 16.84
N ARG A 477 -11.60 -1.39 17.42
CA ARG A 477 -10.19 -1.80 17.39
C ARG A 477 -9.82 -2.61 18.64
N VAL A 478 -9.45 -3.86 18.43
CA VAL A 478 -8.85 -4.74 19.45
C VAL A 478 -7.48 -4.15 19.82
N VAL A 479 -7.38 -3.57 21.02
CA VAL A 479 -6.13 -2.96 21.53
C VAL A 479 -5.22 -4.00 22.16
N ASP A 480 -5.80 -5.07 22.71
CA ASP A 480 -5.10 -6.20 23.32
C ASP A 480 -5.81 -7.52 23.03
N ASP A 481 -5.12 -8.63 23.27
CA ASP A 481 -5.62 -9.98 23.03
C ASP A 481 -6.89 -10.25 23.86
N ILE A 482 -7.91 -10.83 23.23
CA ILE A 482 -9.18 -11.15 23.89
C ILE A 482 -9.31 -12.65 24.01
N CYS A 483 -9.33 -13.15 25.25
CA CYS A 483 -9.68 -14.51 25.56
C CYS A 483 -10.85 -14.54 26.54
N LEU A 484 -11.83 -15.41 26.27
CA LEU A 484 -12.94 -15.69 27.18
C LEU A 484 -13.17 -17.20 27.22
N VAL A 485 -12.94 -17.82 28.38
CA VAL A 485 -13.18 -19.25 28.64
C VAL A 485 -14.42 -19.39 29.51
N ALA A 486 -15.38 -20.21 29.08
CA ALA A 486 -16.56 -20.56 29.86
C ALA A 486 -16.51 -22.04 30.27
N ILE A 487 -16.76 -22.30 31.56
CA ILE A 487 -16.78 -23.63 32.17
C ILE A 487 -18.16 -23.84 32.79
N THR A 488 -18.96 -24.75 32.24
CA THR A 488 -20.30 -25.06 32.75
C THR A 488 -20.25 -26.38 33.54
N LEU A 489 -20.78 -26.36 34.77
CA LEU A 489 -20.84 -27.48 35.70
C LEU A 489 -22.30 -27.75 36.12
N PRO A 490 -22.77 -29.01 36.14
CA PRO A 490 -24.16 -29.35 36.45
C PRO A 490 -24.50 -29.60 37.93
#